data_AF-A0A255HNM3-F1
#
_entry.id   AF-A0A255HNM3-F1
#
_cell.length_a   1.000
_cell.length_b   1.000
_cell.length_c   1.000
_cell.angle_alpha   90.00
_cell.angle_beta   90.00
_cell.angle_gamma   90.00
#
_symmetry.space_group_name_H-M   'P 1'
#
loop_
_entity.id
_entity.type
_entity.pdbx_description
1 polymer ?
#
loop_
_entity_poly.entity_id
_entity_poly.type
_entity_poly.pdbx_seq_one_letter_code
_entity_poly.pdbx_strand_id
1 'polypeptide(L)'
;MSNFRKPLTTVELVEIRLRSDSPDMRAVLWEVRRLRAIASRADQLERSLGPTGGAVGMIREALRAELDEEPSIAELVRLDLNARP
;
A
#
# COMPACT_ATOMS: atom_id res chain seq x y z
N MET A 1 -10.97 -8.95 10.83
CA MET A 1 -10.14 -7.89 11.44
C MET A 1 -8.70 -8.35 11.35
N SER A 2 -7.89 -7.67 10.55
CA SER A 2 -6.52 -8.07 10.31
C SER A 2 -5.69 -7.87 11.59
N ASN A 3 -4.88 -8.85 11.98
CA ASN A 3 -4.05 -8.79 13.21
C ASN A 3 -2.82 -7.88 13.06
N PHE A 4 -2.80 -7.00 12.06
CA PHE A 4 -1.68 -6.12 11.78
C PHE A 4 -1.78 -4.83 12.59
N ARG A 5 -0.61 -4.28 12.96
CA ARG A 5 -0.53 -2.93 13.50
C ARG A 5 -0.96 -1.94 12.41
N LYS A 6 -1.42 -0.75 12.84
CA LYS A 6 -1.72 0.35 11.93
C LYS A 6 -0.53 0.56 10.97
N PRO A 7 -0.78 0.61 9.65
CA PRO A 7 0.30 0.80 8.69
C PRO A 7 0.92 2.18 8.87
N LEU A 8 2.23 2.24 8.71
CA LEU A 8 2.99 3.49 8.78
C LEU A 8 2.75 4.30 7.50
N THR A 9 2.83 5.62 7.58
CA THR A 9 2.89 6.53 6.43
C THR A 9 4.32 6.61 5.88
N THR A 10 4.49 7.17 4.68
CA THR A 10 5.84 7.44 4.16
C THR A 10 6.60 8.43 5.05
N VAL A 11 5.92 9.41 5.66
CA VAL A 11 6.53 10.36 6.60
C VAL A 11 7.09 9.64 7.83
N GLU A 12 6.30 8.78 8.46
CA GLU A 12 6.74 8.01 9.65
C GLU A 12 7.93 7.08 9.32
N LEU A 13 7.97 6.48 8.12
CA LEU A 13 9.12 5.69 7.67
C LEU A 13 10.38 6.55 7.49
N VAL A 14 10.26 7.76 6.98
CA VAL A 14 11.38 8.71 6.86
C VAL A 14 11.88 9.09 8.25
N GLU A 15 11.00 9.38 9.19
CA GLU A 15 11.38 9.68 10.57
C GLU A 15 12.10 8.52 11.25
N ILE A 16 11.68 7.26 11.01
CA ILE A 16 12.38 6.07 11.49
C ILE A 16 13.81 6.04 10.94
N ARG A 17 13.99 6.28 9.64
CA ARG A 17 15.32 6.34 9.02
C ARG A 17 16.20 7.43 9.64
N LEU A 18 15.64 8.62 9.87
CA LEU A 18 16.38 9.74 10.47
C LEU A 18 16.84 9.44 11.89
N ARG A 19 16.09 8.64 12.65
CA ARG A 19 16.49 8.18 13.99
C ARG A 19 17.52 7.06 13.97
N SER A 20 17.61 6.29 12.87
CA SER A 20 18.51 5.15 12.74
C SER A 20 18.90 4.91 11.27
N ASP A 21 20.01 5.52 10.83
CA ASP A 21 20.51 5.35 9.44
C ASP A 21 21.54 4.23 9.34
N SER A 22 21.17 3.02 9.77
CA SER A 22 22.01 1.83 9.59
C SER A 22 21.79 1.20 8.20
N PRO A 23 22.78 0.45 7.66
CA PRO A 23 22.59 -0.33 6.43
C PRO A 23 21.38 -1.27 6.50
N ASP A 24 21.19 -1.94 7.64
CA ASP A 24 20.09 -2.88 7.85
C ASP A 24 18.73 -2.17 7.86
N MET A 25 18.64 -1.00 8.50
CA MET A 25 17.40 -0.20 8.47
C MET A 25 17.06 0.22 7.04
N ARG A 26 18.05 0.63 6.25
CA ARG A 26 17.82 0.96 4.84
C ARG A 26 17.34 -0.25 4.04
N ALA A 27 17.87 -1.45 4.29
CA ALA A 27 17.41 -2.68 3.65
C ALA A 27 15.95 -3.00 4.00
N VAL A 28 15.57 -2.87 5.27
CA VAL A 28 14.17 -3.06 5.73
C VAL A 28 13.24 -2.05 5.07
N LEU A 29 13.59 -0.76 5.07
CA LEU A 29 12.79 0.28 4.43
C LEU A 29 12.64 0.07 2.92
N TRP A 30 13.66 -0.50 2.28
CA TRP A 30 13.59 -0.88 0.87
C TRP A 30 12.58 -2.01 0.64
N GLU A 31 12.59 -3.04 1.48
CA GLU A 31 11.62 -4.13 1.39
C GLU A 31 10.20 -3.63 1.65
N VAL A 32 10.00 -2.73 2.61
CA VAL A 32 8.70 -2.07 2.85
C VAL A 32 8.25 -1.32 1.59
N ARG A 33 9.14 -0.56 0.95
CA ARG A 33 8.81 0.14 -0.31
C ARG A 33 8.47 -0.83 -1.44
N ARG A 34 9.16 -1.96 -1.56
CA ARG A 34 8.87 -3.02 -2.54
C ARG A 34 7.47 -3.61 -2.31
N LEU A 35 7.13 -3.97 -1.08
CA LEU A 35 5.81 -4.52 -0.73
C LEU A 35 4.67 -3.52 -1.02
N ARG A 36 4.87 -2.23 -0.69
CA ARG A 36 3.92 -1.17 -1.05
C ARG A 36 3.68 -1.07 -2.56
N ALA A 37 4.74 -1.17 -3.35
CA ALA A 37 4.61 -1.15 -4.81
C ALA A 37 3.84 -2.37 -5.36
N ILE A 38 3.85 -3.52 -4.65
CA ILE A 38 3.04 -4.69 -5.00
C ILE A 38 1.58 -4.43 -4.64
N ALA A 39 1.30 -3.90 -3.44
CA ALA A 39 -0.06 -3.54 -3.01
C ALA A 39 -0.72 -2.53 -3.97
N SER A 40 0.01 -1.48 -4.38
CA SER A 40 -0.50 -0.52 -5.37
C SER A 40 -0.83 -1.16 -6.72
N ARG A 41 -0.02 -2.12 -7.19
CA ARG A 41 -0.33 -2.86 -8.43
C ARG A 41 -1.53 -3.79 -8.26
N ALA A 42 -1.71 -4.37 -7.08
CA ALA A 42 -2.89 -5.17 -6.77
C ALA A 42 -4.16 -4.31 -6.82
N ASP A 43 -4.15 -3.09 -6.26
CA ASP A 43 -5.26 -2.12 -6.39
C ASP A 43 -5.54 -1.75 -7.85
N GLN A 44 -4.51 -1.43 -8.63
CA GLN A 44 -4.67 -1.14 -10.06
C GLN A 44 -5.27 -2.32 -10.84
N LEU A 45 -4.78 -3.53 -10.58
CA LEU A 45 -5.31 -4.75 -11.19
C LEU A 45 -6.76 -4.97 -10.78
N GLU A 46 -7.07 -4.88 -9.49
CA GLU A 46 -8.42 -5.01 -8.92
C GLU A 46 -9.39 -4.08 -9.65
N ARG A 47 -9.05 -2.79 -9.79
CA ARG A 47 -9.88 -1.79 -10.47
C ARG A 47 -10.06 -2.05 -11.97
N SER A 48 -9.14 -2.78 -12.61
CA SER A 48 -9.22 -3.14 -14.02
C SER A 48 -10.13 -4.34 -14.30
N LEU A 49 -10.45 -5.14 -13.28
CA LEU A 49 -11.28 -6.34 -13.43
C LEU A 49 -12.77 -5.97 -13.51
N GLY A 50 -13.47 -6.57 -14.47
CA GLY A 50 -14.93 -6.47 -14.58
C GLY A 50 -15.66 -7.12 -13.40
N PRO A 51 -16.98 -6.91 -13.26
CA PRO A 51 -17.74 -7.41 -12.11
C PRO A 51 -17.64 -8.94 -11.98
N THR A 52 -17.49 -9.42 -10.74
CA THR A 52 -17.38 -10.84 -10.38
C THR A 52 -18.38 -11.16 -9.28
N GLY A 53 -19.12 -12.28 -9.43
CA GLY A 53 -20.09 -12.77 -8.44
C GLY A 53 -19.58 -13.96 -7.63
N GLY A 54 -20.39 -14.40 -6.66
CA GLY A 54 -20.13 -15.59 -5.86
C GLY A 54 -18.89 -15.48 -4.97
N ALA A 55 -18.22 -16.61 -4.73
CA ALA A 55 -17.05 -16.68 -3.85
C ALA A 55 -15.90 -15.76 -4.29
N VAL A 56 -15.68 -15.61 -5.60
CA VAL A 56 -14.64 -14.71 -6.15
C VAL A 56 -14.97 -13.25 -5.85
N GLY A 57 -16.24 -12.87 -5.95
CA GLY A 57 -16.70 -11.53 -5.54
C GLY A 57 -16.41 -11.25 -4.07
N MET A 58 -16.71 -12.20 -3.18
CA MET A 58 -16.45 -12.03 -1.73
C MET A 58 -14.96 -11.89 -1.41
N ILE A 59 -14.09 -12.69 -2.03
CA ILE A 59 -12.63 -12.60 -1.85
C ILE A 59 -12.13 -11.23 -2.33
N ARG A 60 -12.66 -10.76 -3.45
CA ARG A 60 -12.29 -9.47 -4.04
C ARG A 60 -12.72 -8.29 -3.16
N GLU A 61 -13.92 -8.32 -2.58
CA GLU A 61 -14.35 -7.30 -1.63
C GLU A 61 -13.51 -7.30 -0.35
N ALA A 62 -13.13 -8.47 0.15
CA ALA A 62 -12.20 -8.56 1.29
C ALA A 62 -10.82 -7.96 0.96
N LEU A 63 -10.28 -8.27 -0.22
CA LEU A 63 -9.02 -7.67 -0.68
C LEU A 63 -9.16 -6.15 -0.84
N ARG A 64 -10.26 -5.65 -1.39
CA ARG A 64 -10.49 -4.21 -1.54
C ARG A 64 -10.52 -3.52 -0.19
N ALA A 65 -11.21 -4.10 0.80
CA ALA A 65 -11.24 -3.55 2.15
C ALA A 65 -9.84 -3.47 2.80
N GLU A 66 -8.98 -4.47 2.57
CA GLU A 66 -7.59 -4.42 3.06
C GLU A 66 -6.75 -3.37 2.32
N LEU A 67 -6.92 -3.24 1.01
CA LEU A 67 -6.21 -2.25 0.20
C LEU A 67 -6.64 -0.80 0.50
N ASP A 68 -7.91 -0.57 0.82
CA ASP A 68 -8.41 0.76 1.21
C ASP A 68 -7.78 1.28 2.51
N GLU A 69 -7.29 0.38 3.37
CA GLU A 69 -6.58 0.74 4.60
C GLU A 69 -5.08 1.03 4.37
N GLU A 70 -4.53 0.77 3.17
CA GLU A 70 -3.11 0.92 2.88
C GLU A 70 -2.70 2.36 2.56
N PRO A 71 -1.82 3.00 3.37
CA PRO A 71 -1.38 4.38 3.16
C PRO A 71 -0.70 4.59 1.79
N SER A 72 -0.02 3.55 1.29
CA SER A 72 0.69 3.61 0.01
C SER A 72 -0.24 3.85 -1.19
N ILE A 73 -1.50 3.43 -1.11
CA ILE A 73 -2.50 3.65 -2.17
C ILE A 73 -3.00 5.08 -2.10
N ALA A 74 -3.37 5.56 -0.91
CA ALA A 74 -3.80 6.93 -0.71
C ALA A 74 -2.69 7.97 -1.03
N GLU A 75 -1.43 7.62 -0.80
CA GLU A 75 -0.26 8.43 -1.15
C GLU A 75 -0.02 8.45 -2.66
N LEU A 76 -0.17 7.32 -3.35
CA LEU A 76 -0.03 7.24 -4.81
C LEU A 76 -1.07 8.10 -5.54
N VAL A 77 -2.34 8.02 -5.12
CA VAL A 77 -3.42 8.85 -5.70
C VAL A 77 -3.10 10.34 -5.55
N ARG A 78 -2.54 10.78 -4.42
CA ARG A 78 -2.12 12.18 -4.23
C ARG A 78 -1.01 12.59 -5.20
N LEU A 79 -0.04 11.70 -5.45
CA LEU A 79 1.04 11.96 -6.41
C LEU A 79 0.49 12.08 -7.85
N ASP A 80 -0.43 11.19 -8.24
CA ASP A 80 -1.06 11.22 -9.56
C ASP A 80 -1.92 12.48 -9.77
N LEU A 81 -2.62 12.95 -8.74
CA LEU A 81 -3.40 14.19 -8.80
C LEU A 81 -2.51 15.44 -8.91
N ASN A 82 -1.37 15.44 -8.23
CA ASN A 82 -0.39 16.54 -8.30
C ASN A 82 0.45 16.52 -9.60
N ALA A 83 0.40 15.44 -10.38
CA ALA A 83 1.11 15.30 -11.65
C ALA A 83 0.29 15.74 -12.88
N ARG A 84 -0.97 16.19 -12.69
CA ARG A 84 -1.80 16.75 -13.77
C ARG A 84 -1.59 18.28 -13.85
N PRO A 85 -1.24 18.83 -15.03
CA PRO A 85 -0.95 20.25 -15.22
C PRO A 85 -2.19 21.14 -15.10
#